data_AF-A0A2V7E9P4-F1
#
_entry.id   AF-A0A2V7E9P4-F1
#
_cell.length_a   1.000
_cell.length_b   1.000
_cell.length_c   1.000
_cell.angle_alpha   90.00
_cell.angle_beta   90.00
_cell.angle_gamma   90.00
#
_symmetry.space_group_name_H-M   'P 1'
#
loop_
_entity.id
_entity.type
_entity.pdbx_description
1 polymer ?
#
loop_
_entity_poly.entity_id
_entity_poly.type
_entity_poly.pdbx_seq_one_letter_code
_entity_poly.pdbx_strand_id
1 'polypeptide(L)'
;MRRRDTGETRVIEWRRARVRTLLLVAPACRQSACRQSLDRDPLSADSRAHRADRLVSDVMMVPRAATGGCAADCYRVGHERGAHQPDAVGSGPRGHAMKMNGPGMRIGVAVLALGVSLLAIPTLLEAQRAAGISRVGWLEVCGPGPRRPHFDIFRARLAEQGYVEGKNLILEQRSADCRYDRMPGLAADLVKAPVDVLFTMGTRAARIVAGTVKTTPLVVYSCDPFEHVTRLARPGGNLTGVTCMTTELSPKRLELLKEAVPRASRVMFLHDPEAAPNALKLTQEAAPRLGIRLQVAPVGAAEELLPELTMIAKERPDALFVYPDVVLSSHPRPRQLADFAIKAHLPTMHAFRFFVDAGGLMSYGATQSEIYTIAAEQVAKILDGVRPSELPLRQATRFELVINNRTAKALGLTIPPSLLLRADEVIE
;
A
#
# COMPACT_ATOMS: atom_id res chain seq x y z
N MET A 1 -34.21 46.95 24.97
CA MET A 1 -34.03 45.60 25.60
C MET A 1 -33.37 44.71 24.55
N ARG A 2 -32.05 44.45 24.53
CA ARG A 2 -31.18 43.64 25.41
C ARG A 2 -31.60 42.16 25.58
N ARG A 3 -30.82 41.26 24.97
CA ARG A 3 -30.11 40.05 25.49
C ARG A 3 -29.53 39.33 24.24
N ARG A 4 -28.22 39.11 23.99
CA ARG A 4 -27.07 38.52 24.71
C ARG A 4 -27.31 37.11 25.27
N ASP A 5 -26.66 36.13 24.64
CA ASP A 5 -25.88 35.00 25.19
C ASP A 5 -25.06 34.42 24.01
N THR A 6 -23.73 34.59 23.87
CA THR A 6 -22.59 33.84 24.47
C THR A 6 -22.78 32.32 24.44
N GLY A 7 -21.96 31.47 23.82
CA GLY A 7 -20.56 31.59 23.42
C GLY A 7 -19.69 30.68 24.29
N GLU A 8 -19.64 29.38 24.00
CA GLU A 8 -18.62 28.47 24.55
C GLU A 8 -18.14 27.49 23.46
N THR A 9 -17.00 27.83 22.84
CA THR A 9 -16.20 26.92 22.02
C THR A 9 -15.09 26.38 22.91
N ARG A 10 -15.11 25.07 23.19
CA ARG A 10 -14.04 24.40 23.94
C ARG A 10 -12.76 24.38 23.09
N VAL A 11 -11.81 25.24 23.46
CA VAL A 11 -10.42 25.23 22.98
C VAL A 11 -9.67 24.13 23.73
N ILE A 12 -9.15 23.14 23.01
CA ILE A 12 -8.21 22.16 23.56
C ILE A 12 -6.82 22.82 23.54
N GLU A 13 -6.39 23.28 24.71
CA GLU A 13 -5.09 23.91 24.96
C GLU A 13 -4.02 22.82 25.17
N TRP A 14 -3.10 22.64 24.22
CA TRP A 14 -1.93 21.76 24.39
C TRP A 14 -0.88 22.46 25.26
N ARG A 15 -0.92 22.22 26.58
CA ARG A 15 0.12 22.68 27.51
C ARG A 15 1.37 21.80 27.43
N ARG A 16 2.53 22.48 27.38
CA ARG A 16 3.89 21.94 27.44
C ARG A 16 4.08 20.99 28.63
N ALA A 17 4.31 19.71 28.36
CA ALA A 17 4.85 18.78 29.35
C ALA A 17 6.39 18.83 29.31
N ARG A 18 7.01 19.34 30.39
CA ARG A 18 8.45 19.23 30.65
C ARG A 18 8.74 17.80 31.09
N VAL A 19 9.52 17.06 30.30
CA VAL A 19 10.10 15.78 30.75
C VAL A 19 11.35 16.12 31.58
N ARG A 20 11.27 15.88 32.88
CA ARG A 20 12.45 15.83 33.77
C ARG A 20 13.10 14.47 33.60
N THR A 21 14.34 14.48 33.11
CA THR A 21 15.25 13.33 33.08
C THR A 21 15.50 12.84 34.50
N LEU A 22 15.12 11.60 34.80
CA LEU A 22 15.63 10.87 35.96
C LEU A 22 16.85 10.07 35.47
N LEU A 23 18.05 10.50 35.88
CA LEU A 23 19.25 9.66 35.82
C LEU A 23 19.06 8.50 36.80
N LEU A 24 19.13 7.27 36.31
CA LEU A 24 19.46 6.11 37.14
C LEU A 24 20.82 5.58 36.72
N VAL A 25 21.69 5.60 37.72
CA VAL A 25 23.12 5.25 37.74
C VAL A 25 23.27 3.74 37.55
N ALA A 26 24.16 3.33 36.66
CA ALA A 26 24.66 1.97 36.56
C ALA A 26 25.65 1.65 37.69
N PRO A 27 25.70 0.43 38.24
CA PRO A 27 26.86 -0.04 38.96
C PRO A 27 27.85 -0.72 38.00
N ALA A 28 29.09 -0.24 38.05
CA ALA A 28 30.26 -0.86 37.46
C ALA A 28 30.58 -2.20 38.15
N CYS A 29 31.08 -3.17 37.38
CA CYS A 29 31.91 -4.25 37.91
C CYS A 29 33.22 -4.31 37.12
N ARG A 30 34.33 -4.30 37.87
CA ARG A 30 35.72 -4.32 37.40
C ARG A 30 36.28 -5.74 37.40
N GLN A 31 37.46 -5.83 36.79
CA GLN A 31 38.54 -6.82 36.90
C GLN A 31 38.51 -7.90 35.81
N SER A 32 39.62 -8.28 35.18
CA SER A 32 41.01 -7.83 35.23
C SER A 32 41.79 -8.56 34.11
N ALA A 33 42.83 -7.88 33.60
CA ALA A 33 44.10 -8.40 33.09
C ALA A 33 44.14 -9.58 32.09
N CYS A 34 44.66 -9.32 30.88
CA CYS A 34 45.99 -9.84 30.54
C CYS A 34 46.70 -8.96 29.50
N ARG A 35 47.98 -8.67 29.79
CA ARG A 35 48.95 -7.94 28.97
C ARG A 35 49.51 -8.84 27.88
N GLN A 36 49.85 -8.26 26.73
CA GLN A 36 51.17 -8.28 26.06
C GLN A 36 50.97 -7.57 24.71
N SER A 37 51.29 -6.28 24.59
CA SER A 37 52.60 -5.74 24.18
C SER A 37 53.10 -6.36 22.87
N LEU A 38 53.05 -5.58 21.79
CA LEU A 38 54.21 -5.28 20.95
C LEU A 38 53.93 -3.98 20.17
N ASP A 39 54.69 -2.96 20.56
CA ASP A 39 54.91 -1.72 19.83
C ASP A 39 55.52 -1.99 18.45
N ARG A 40 55.12 -1.22 17.43
CA ARG A 40 55.97 -0.18 16.82
C ARG A 40 55.24 0.55 15.68
N ASP A 41 54.98 1.82 15.94
CA ASP A 41 54.70 2.93 15.01
C ASP A 41 55.93 3.24 14.10
N PRO A 42 55.90 4.30 13.25
CA PRO A 42 55.25 4.42 11.94
C PRO A 42 56.33 4.86 10.89
N LEU A 43 55.95 5.33 9.70
CA LEU A 43 56.65 6.29 8.79
C LEU A 43 56.00 6.16 7.39
N SER A 44 55.17 7.11 6.94
CA SER A 44 55.46 8.40 6.28
C SER A 44 55.72 8.32 4.77
N ALA A 45 55.09 9.26 4.05
CA ALA A 45 55.40 9.77 2.70
C ALA A 45 55.04 8.84 1.51
N ASP A 46 54.69 9.29 0.31
CA ASP A 46 54.24 10.57 -0.27
C ASP A 46 53.98 10.25 -1.76
N SER A 47 53.12 11.03 -2.41
CA SER A 47 53.22 11.43 -3.82
C SER A 47 52.63 10.58 -4.98
N ARG A 48 51.87 11.34 -5.82
CA ARG A 48 51.67 11.29 -7.29
C ARG A 48 50.78 10.17 -7.87
N ALA A 49 49.59 10.49 -8.37
CA ALA A 49 49.27 11.16 -9.65
C ALA A 49 49.48 10.28 -10.89
N HIS A 50 48.38 9.81 -11.49
CA HIS A 50 48.24 9.71 -12.94
C HIS A 50 46.80 10.00 -13.38
N ARG A 51 46.73 10.60 -14.57
CA ARG A 51 45.62 11.31 -15.22
C ARG A 51 45.32 10.57 -16.54
N ALA A 52 44.09 10.75 -17.02
CA ALA A 52 43.63 10.56 -18.41
C ALA A 52 43.32 9.10 -18.82
N ASP A 53 42.36 8.77 -19.69
CA ASP A 53 41.51 9.58 -20.59
C ASP A 53 40.40 8.69 -21.19
N ARG A 54 39.35 9.34 -21.74
CA ARG A 54 38.39 8.91 -22.80
C ARG A 54 37.29 7.89 -22.48
N LEU A 55 35.98 8.23 -22.55
CA LEU A 55 35.12 8.56 -23.71
C LEU A 55 35.09 7.49 -24.80
N VAL A 56 34.01 6.68 -24.84
CA VAL A 56 33.28 6.36 -26.08
C VAL A 56 31.80 6.18 -25.73
N SER A 57 30.98 6.99 -26.38
CA SER A 57 29.52 6.90 -26.51
C SER A 57 29.14 5.68 -27.33
N ASP A 58 28.05 5.00 -27.01
CA ASP A 58 27.26 4.34 -28.06
C ASP A 58 25.76 4.42 -27.77
N VAL A 59 25.13 5.22 -28.63
CA VAL A 59 23.70 5.31 -28.91
C VAL A 59 23.37 4.12 -29.79
N MET A 60 22.38 3.31 -29.44
CA MET A 60 21.78 2.39 -30.40
C MET A 60 20.29 2.68 -30.57
N MET A 61 19.98 3.07 -31.80
CA MET A 61 18.67 3.38 -32.32
C MET A 61 17.77 2.16 -32.43
N VAL A 62 16.48 2.44 -32.25
CA VAL A 62 15.31 1.75 -32.77
C VAL A 62 15.44 1.42 -34.27
N PRO A 63 14.83 0.32 -34.72
CA PRO A 63 14.11 0.39 -35.98
C PRO A 63 12.63 0.03 -35.81
N ARG A 64 11.81 0.82 -36.50
CA ARG A 64 10.38 0.68 -36.67
C ARG A 64 10.13 0.55 -38.17
N ALA A 65 9.59 -0.57 -38.61
CA ALA A 65 8.82 -0.79 -39.84
C ALA A 65 8.51 -2.29 -39.94
N ALA A 66 7.46 -2.80 -40.58
CA ALA A 66 6.11 -2.38 -40.94
C ALA A 66 5.54 -3.59 -41.70
N THR A 67 4.22 -3.83 -41.60
CA THR A 67 3.33 -4.52 -42.57
C THR A 67 3.51 -6.02 -42.87
N GLY A 68 2.37 -6.74 -42.87
CA GLY A 68 2.16 -7.94 -43.67
C GLY A 68 1.37 -9.05 -42.96
N GLY A 69 0.06 -9.10 -43.19
CA GLY A 69 -0.82 -10.19 -42.77
C GLY A 69 -1.02 -11.28 -43.84
N CYS A 70 -1.90 -12.24 -43.48
CA CYS A 70 -2.37 -13.44 -44.18
C CYS A 70 -1.46 -14.69 -44.06
N ALA A 71 -1.96 -15.92 -43.92
CA ALA A 71 -3.20 -16.57 -43.44
C ALA A 71 -3.00 -18.09 -43.69
N ALA A 72 -3.92 -18.92 -43.15
CA ALA A 72 -4.20 -20.34 -43.46
C ALA A 72 -3.50 -21.41 -42.59
N ASP A 73 -4.12 -22.51 -42.17
CA ASP A 73 -5.53 -22.89 -41.91
C ASP A 73 -5.55 -24.32 -41.32
N CYS A 74 -6.76 -24.80 -40.97
CA CYS A 74 -7.21 -26.18 -40.66
C CYS A 74 -7.41 -26.46 -39.15
N TYR A 75 -8.62 -26.75 -38.64
CA TYR A 75 -9.57 -27.79 -39.12
C TYR A 75 -11.06 -27.49 -38.81
N ARG A 76 -11.93 -27.95 -39.74
CA ARG A 76 -13.43 -27.99 -39.83
C ARG A 76 -14.18 -28.30 -38.51
N VAL A 77 -15.35 -27.72 -38.18
CA VAL A 77 -16.71 -27.59 -38.80
C VAL A 77 -17.55 -28.87 -38.86
N GLY A 78 -18.73 -28.81 -38.21
CA GLY A 78 -19.92 -29.61 -38.46
C GLY A 78 -21.14 -28.97 -37.78
N HIS A 79 -21.94 -28.24 -38.57
CA HIS A 79 -23.18 -27.55 -38.19
C HIS A 79 -24.36 -28.39 -38.69
N GLU A 80 -25.53 -28.34 -38.04
CA GLU A 80 -26.80 -28.09 -38.73
C GLU A 80 -27.94 -27.71 -37.75
N ARG A 81 -28.75 -26.74 -38.16
CA ARG A 81 -30.00 -26.28 -37.53
C ARG A 81 -31.15 -26.65 -38.48
N GLY A 82 -32.34 -26.89 -37.93
CA GLY A 82 -33.58 -26.86 -38.69
C GLY A 82 -34.79 -26.93 -37.77
N ALA A 83 -35.52 -25.82 -37.65
CA ALA A 83 -36.83 -25.73 -37.02
C ALA A 83 -37.93 -25.89 -38.07
N HIS A 84 -39.05 -26.54 -37.74
CA HIS A 84 -40.44 -26.08 -37.98
C HIS A 84 -41.47 -27.19 -37.69
N GLN A 85 -42.52 -26.81 -36.95
CA GLN A 85 -43.83 -27.47 -36.79
C GLN A 85 -44.71 -27.19 -38.03
N PRO A 86 -45.82 -27.92 -38.30
CA PRO A 86 -47.06 -27.78 -37.50
C PRO A 86 -47.95 -29.06 -37.37
N ASP A 87 -49.03 -28.82 -36.64
CA ASP A 87 -50.13 -29.64 -36.09
C ASP A 87 -50.86 -30.66 -37.00
N ALA A 88 -51.43 -31.69 -36.37
CA ALA A 88 -52.71 -32.28 -36.78
C ALA A 88 -53.44 -33.00 -35.62
N VAL A 89 -54.75 -32.80 -35.62
CA VAL A 89 -55.81 -33.17 -34.68
C VAL A 89 -56.25 -34.64 -34.83
N GLY A 90 -56.77 -35.27 -33.76
CA GLY A 90 -57.56 -36.50 -33.91
C GLY A 90 -58.00 -37.22 -32.61
N SER A 91 -59.16 -36.82 -32.08
CA SER A 91 -60.25 -37.66 -31.49
C SER A 91 -59.97 -38.86 -30.55
N GLY A 92 -60.56 -38.81 -29.33
CA GLY A 92 -60.75 -39.97 -28.41
C GLY A 92 -61.84 -40.97 -28.85
N PRO A 93 -62.58 -41.68 -27.95
CA PRO A 93 -62.50 -41.81 -26.49
C PRO A 93 -62.71 -43.28 -25.99
N ARG A 94 -63.10 -43.44 -24.70
CA ARG A 94 -63.56 -44.64 -23.93
C ARG A 94 -62.43 -45.28 -23.10
N GLY A 95 -62.36 -45.19 -21.77
CA GLY A 95 -63.41 -45.14 -20.75
C GLY A 95 -63.71 -46.56 -20.31
N HIS A 96 -63.14 -47.01 -19.18
CA HIS A 96 -63.65 -48.06 -18.29
C HIS A 96 -63.10 -47.79 -16.88
N ALA A 97 -64.00 -47.47 -15.96
CA ALA A 97 -63.77 -47.57 -14.53
C ALA A 97 -63.74 -49.06 -14.13
N MET A 98 -63.08 -49.41 -13.02
CA MET A 98 -63.78 -49.84 -11.79
C MET A 98 -62.85 -50.56 -10.79
N LYS A 99 -62.97 -50.08 -9.55
CA LYS A 99 -62.93 -50.77 -8.25
C LYS A 99 -61.63 -51.04 -7.50
N MET A 100 -61.71 -50.51 -6.27
CA MET A 100 -60.90 -50.69 -5.07
C MET A 100 -60.79 -52.16 -4.63
N ASN A 101 -59.69 -52.49 -3.96
CA ASN A 101 -59.67 -52.97 -2.56
C ASN A 101 -58.23 -53.19 -2.08
N GLY A 102 -57.89 -52.63 -0.91
CA GLY A 102 -56.74 -53.08 -0.12
C GLY A 102 -57.01 -54.46 0.52
N PRO A 103 -56.01 -55.10 1.16
CA PRO A 103 -55.45 -54.55 2.38
C PRO A 103 -53.92 -54.77 2.60
N GLY A 104 -53.33 -53.86 3.38
CA GLY A 104 -52.56 -54.20 4.58
C GLY A 104 -51.25 -55.00 4.50
N MET A 105 -50.15 -54.26 4.75
CA MET A 105 -49.10 -54.60 5.73
C MET A 105 -47.84 -55.35 5.23
N ARG A 106 -46.68 -54.73 5.56
CA ARG A 106 -45.30 -55.24 5.64
C ARG A 106 -44.39 -55.09 4.42
N ILE A 107 -43.76 -53.91 4.25
CA ILE A 107 -42.30 -53.80 3.97
C ILE A 107 -41.80 -52.52 4.64
N GLY A 108 -41.58 -52.58 5.96
CA GLY A 108 -40.53 -51.78 6.58
C GLY A 108 -39.19 -52.44 6.24
N VAL A 109 -38.12 -51.65 6.18
CA VAL A 109 -36.73 -52.04 5.83
C VAL A 109 -36.42 -52.00 4.32
N ALA A 110 -36.57 -50.83 3.70
CA ALA A 110 -35.87 -50.50 2.44
C ALA A 110 -35.60 -48.99 2.26
N VAL A 111 -35.50 -48.20 3.34
CA VAL A 111 -35.23 -46.74 3.29
C VAL A 111 -33.96 -46.35 4.08
N LEU A 112 -33.26 -47.30 4.71
CA LEU A 112 -32.13 -47.02 5.61
C LEU A 112 -30.74 -47.32 5.03
N ALA A 113 -30.61 -47.48 3.70
CA ALA A 113 -29.31 -47.76 3.05
C ALA A 113 -28.93 -46.79 1.91
N LEU A 114 -29.70 -45.71 1.68
CA LEU A 114 -29.40 -44.71 0.64
C LEU A 114 -29.27 -43.27 1.21
N GLY A 115 -29.28 -43.11 2.53
CA GLY A 115 -29.29 -41.82 3.21
C GLY A 115 -27.98 -41.38 3.87
N VAL A 116 -26.86 -42.07 3.66
CA VAL A 116 -25.57 -41.77 4.36
C VAL A 116 -24.42 -41.39 3.40
N SER A 117 -24.63 -41.38 2.08
CA SER A 117 -23.57 -41.03 1.13
C SER A 117 -23.58 -39.56 0.67
N LEU A 118 -24.23 -38.65 1.41
CA LEU A 118 -23.85 -37.22 1.42
C LEU A 118 -22.80 -36.98 2.51
N LEU A 119 -21.71 -37.75 2.47
CA LEU A 119 -20.51 -37.42 3.22
C LEU A 119 -19.90 -36.18 2.58
N ALA A 120 -19.83 -35.13 3.39
CA ALA A 120 -19.21 -33.84 3.13
C ALA A 120 -18.07 -33.96 2.13
N ILE A 121 -18.25 -33.39 0.94
CA ILE A 121 -17.11 -33.02 0.10
C ILE A 121 -16.42 -31.91 0.92
N PRO A 122 -15.26 -32.14 1.54
CA PRO A 122 -14.56 -31.06 2.20
C PRO A 122 -14.39 -29.96 1.16
N THR A 123 -14.70 -28.72 1.54
CA THR A 123 -14.43 -27.60 0.66
C THR A 123 -12.96 -27.68 0.24
N LEU A 124 -12.61 -27.24 -0.97
CA LEU A 124 -11.21 -27.25 -1.43
C LEU A 124 -10.29 -26.60 -0.38
N LEU A 125 -10.81 -25.63 0.37
CA LEU A 125 -10.16 -24.96 1.50
C LEU A 125 -9.86 -25.89 2.70
N GLU A 126 -10.77 -26.81 3.05
CA GLU A 126 -10.55 -27.80 4.12
C GLU A 126 -9.57 -28.90 3.70
N ALA A 127 -9.63 -29.34 2.44
CA ALA A 127 -8.65 -30.28 1.87
C ALA A 127 -7.25 -29.64 1.72
N GLN A 128 -7.17 -28.35 1.44
CA GLN A 128 -5.91 -27.59 1.37
C GLN A 128 -5.34 -27.25 2.74
N ARG A 129 -6.18 -26.94 3.73
CA ARG A 129 -5.75 -26.87 5.15
C ARG A 129 -5.19 -28.21 5.63
N ALA A 130 -5.78 -29.33 5.19
CA ALA A 130 -5.24 -30.66 5.46
C ALA A 130 -3.89 -30.94 4.77
N ALA A 131 -3.55 -30.22 3.70
CA ALA A 131 -2.24 -30.27 3.04
C ALA A 131 -1.18 -29.34 3.68
N GLY A 132 -1.57 -28.47 4.61
CA GLY A 132 -0.66 -27.60 5.37
C GLY A 132 -0.03 -26.44 4.58
N ILE A 133 -0.58 -26.08 3.42
CA ILE A 133 -0.07 -24.97 2.59
C ILE A 133 -0.99 -23.75 2.73
N SER A 134 -0.47 -22.67 3.30
CA SER A 134 -1.16 -21.38 3.40
C SER A 134 -1.09 -20.59 2.09
N ARG A 135 -2.14 -19.84 1.77
CA ARG A 135 -2.23 -19.02 0.55
C ARG A 135 -2.54 -17.57 0.91
N VAL A 136 -1.65 -16.66 0.57
CA VAL A 136 -1.84 -15.21 0.77
C VAL A 136 -2.03 -14.53 -0.57
N GLY A 137 -3.15 -13.84 -0.75
CA GLY A 137 -3.38 -13.01 -1.93
C GLY A 137 -2.75 -11.64 -1.75
N TRP A 138 -1.78 -11.28 -2.60
CA TRP A 138 -1.16 -9.96 -2.63
C TRP A 138 -1.76 -9.14 -3.78
N LEU A 139 -2.61 -8.17 -3.45
CA LEU A 139 -3.29 -7.33 -4.43
C LEU A 139 -2.77 -5.90 -4.37
N GLU A 140 -2.08 -5.49 -5.44
CA GLU A 140 -1.50 -4.16 -5.59
C GLU A 140 -2.11 -3.38 -6.76
N VAL A 141 -2.16 -2.05 -6.63
CA VAL A 141 -2.70 -1.18 -7.70
C VAL A 141 -1.74 -1.16 -8.87
N CYS A 142 -0.51 -0.78 -8.61
CA CYS A 142 0.57 -0.79 -9.58
C CYS A 142 1.35 -2.09 -9.42
N GLY A 143 1.59 -2.78 -10.53
CA GLY A 143 2.33 -4.03 -10.54
C GLY A 143 3.75 -3.88 -10.03
N PRO A 144 4.47 -5.00 -9.92
CA PRO A 144 5.71 -5.01 -9.24
C PRO A 144 6.75 -4.35 -10.13
N GLY A 145 7.17 -3.13 -9.74
CA GLY A 145 8.25 -2.44 -10.41
C GLY A 145 9.54 -3.26 -10.44
N PRO A 146 10.62 -2.73 -11.05
CA PRO A 146 11.87 -3.47 -11.22
C PRO A 146 12.54 -3.87 -9.89
N ARG A 147 12.18 -3.18 -8.79
CA ARG A 147 12.59 -3.52 -7.42
C ARG A 147 11.33 -3.63 -6.55
N ARG A 148 11.32 -4.60 -5.64
CA ARG A 148 10.17 -4.88 -4.76
C ARG A 148 10.54 -4.86 -3.26
N PRO A 149 11.22 -3.81 -2.77
CA PRO A 149 11.76 -3.81 -1.40
C PRO A 149 10.67 -4.04 -0.34
N HIS A 150 9.48 -3.48 -0.55
CA HIS A 150 8.33 -3.64 0.32
C HIS A 150 7.80 -5.09 0.38
N PHE A 151 7.70 -5.74 -0.78
CA PHE A 151 7.31 -7.15 -0.87
C PHE A 151 8.36 -8.05 -0.22
N ASP A 152 9.65 -7.74 -0.41
CA ASP A 152 10.75 -8.51 0.19
C ASP A 152 10.75 -8.43 1.72
N ILE A 153 10.51 -7.25 2.30
CA ILE A 153 10.36 -7.08 3.76
C ILE A 153 9.18 -7.90 4.28
N PHE A 154 8.04 -7.81 3.61
CA PHE A 154 6.85 -8.57 3.99
C PHE A 154 7.09 -10.08 3.93
N ARG A 155 7.67 -10.57 2.84
CA ARG A 155 8.00 -11.99 2.65
C ARG A 155 9.04 -12.48 3.66
N ALA A 156 10.09 -11.71 3.91
CA ALA A 156 11.10 -12.04 4.92
C ALA A 156 10.46 -12.16 6.31
N ARG A 157 9.58 -11.21 6.68
CA ARG A 157 8.89 -11.28 7.96
C ARG A 157 7.94 -12.47 8.07
N LEU A 158 7.24 -12.85 6.99
CA LEU A 158 6.44 -14.08 6.99
C LEU A 158 7.31 -15.33 7.20
N ALA A 159 8.48 -15.39 6.57
CA ALA A 159 9.42 -16.50 6.74
C ALA A 159 9.92 -16.60 8.19
N GLU A 160 10.20 -15.48 8.85
CA GLU A 160 10.54 -15.43 10.29
C GLU A 160 9.40 -15.91 11.19
N GLN A 161 8.15 -15.78 10.75
CA GLN A 161 6.95 -16.31 11.43
C GLN A 161 6.68 -17.79 11.08
N GLY A 162 7.55 -18.43 10.31
CA GLY A 162 7.42 -19.84 9.91
C GLY A 162 6.68 -20.08 8.60
N TYR A 163 6.27 -19.03 7.88
CA TYR A 163 5.59 -19.12 6.58
C TYR A 163 6.55 -18.86 5.43
N VAL A 164 7.07 -19.93 4.83
CA VAL A 164 8.12 -19.89 3.81
C VAL A 164 7.55 -20.21 2.43
N GLU A 165 7.70 -19.24 1.52
CA GLU A 165 7.26 -19.36 0.12
C GLU A 165 7.86 -20.60 -0.55
N GLY A 166 7.02 -21.41 -1.22
CA GLY A 166 7.41 -22.64 -1.89
C GLY A 166 7.60 -23.85 -0.97
N LYS A 167 7.47 -23.70 0.36
CA LYS A 167 7.44 -24.81 1.32
C LYS A 167 6.04 -25.03 1.89
N ASN A 168 5.54 -24.03 2.61
CA ASN A 168 4.23 -24.05 3.28
C ASN A 168 3.42 -22.77 3.02
N LEU A 169 3.89 -21.91 2.11
CA LEU A 169 3.23 -20.66 1.73
C LEU A 169 3.22 -20.51 0.20
N ILE A 170 2.10 -20.05 -0.33
CA ILE A 170 1.97 -19.55 -1.71
C ILE A 170 1.52 -18.09 -1.66
N LEU A 171 2.25 -17.22 -2.37
CA LEU A 171 1.91 -15.80 -2.54
C LEU A 171 1.23 -15.59 -3.90
N GLU A 172 -0.10 -15.50 -3.90
CA GLU A 172 -0.91 -15.25 -5.10
C GLU A 172 -0.94 -13.75 -5.41
N GLN A 173 -0.06 -13.31 -6.30
CA GLN A 173 0.07 -11.89 -6.64
C GLN A 173 -0.87 -11.49 -7.79
N ARG A 174 -1.52 -10.34 -7.66
CA ARG A 174 -2.31 -9.70 -8.72
C ARG A 174 -2.02 -8.20 -8.71
N SER A 175 -1.90 -7.62 -9.91
CA SER A 175 -1.73 -6.19 -10.10
C SER A 175 -2.79 -5.60 -11.00
N ALA A 176 -3.23 -4.38 -10.69
CA ALA A 176 -4.25 -3.69 -11.45
C ALA A 176 -3.69 -2.85 -12.63
N ASP A 177 -2.39 -2.94 -12.90
CA ASP A 177 -1.64 -2.10 -13.87
C ASP A 177 -1.90 -0.60 -13.67
N CYS A 178 -1.83 -0.17 -12.42
CA CYS A 178 -2.08 1.19 -11.95
C CYS A 178 -3.52 1.70 -12.19
N ARG A 179 -4.49 0.81 -12.43
CA ARG A 179 -5.89 1.15 -12.68
C ARG A 179 -6.80 0.69 -11.55
N TYR A 180 -7.31 1.63 -10.76
CA TYR A 180 -8.16 1.33 -9.60
C TYR A 180 -9.47 0.62 -9.97
N ASP A 181 -10.03 0.86 -11.15
CA ASP A 181 -11.27 0.24 -11.65
C ASP A 181 -11.15 -1.28 -11.85
N ARG A 182 -9.93 -1.81 -11.97
CA ARG A 182 -9.70 -3.27 -12.08
C ARG A 182 -9.61 -3.98 -10.74
N MET A 183 -9.42 -3.24 -9.64
CA MET A 183 -9.24 -3.86 -8.32
C MET A 183 -10.43 -4.71 -7.86
N PRO A 184 -11.70 -4.32 -8.04
CA PRO A 184 -12.82 -5.17 -7.65
C PRO A 184 -12.82 -6.55 -8.33
N GLY A 185 -12.55 -6.59 -9.64
CA GLY A 185 -12.49 -7.84 -10.39
C GLY A 185 -11.35 -8.75 -9.91
N LEU A 186 -10.15 -8.18 -9.75
CA LEU A 186 -8.98 -8.92 -9.27
C LEU A 186 -9.14 -9.42 -7.83
N ALA A 187 -9.77 -8.62 -6.97
CA ALA A 187 -10.10 -9.04 -5.61
C ALA A 187 -11.10 -10.22 -5.63
N ALA A 188 -12.14 -10.15 -6.46
CA ALA A 188 -13.11 -11.24 -6.61
C ALA A 188 -12.45 -12.52 -7.15
N ASP A 189 -11.48 -12.41 -8.05
CA ASP A 189 -10.74 -13.55 -8.57
C ASP A 189 -9.85 -14.19 -7.50
N LEU A 190 -9.21 -13.40 -6.63
CA LEU A 190 -8.45 -13.94 -5.49
C LEU A 190 -9.37 -14.62 -4.46
N VAL A 191 -10.58 -14.10 -4.23
CA VAL A 191 -11.59 -14.77 -3.40
C VAL A 191 -11.98 -16.13 -3.99
N LYS A 192 -12.07 -16.24 -5.32
CA LYS A 192 -12.34 -17.52 -6.03
C LYS A 192 -11.12 -18.46 -6.09
N ALA A 193 -9.90 -17.93 -5.93
CA ALA A 193 -8.63 -18.67 -5.98
C ALA A 193 -8.21 -19.26 -4.61
N PRO A 194 -9.20 -19.67 -3.81
CA PRO A 194 -9.28 -19.63 -2.34
C PRO A 194 -7.96 -19.26 -1.63
N VAL A 195 -7.74 -17.96 -1.43
CA VAL A 195 -6.69 -17.49 -0.51
C VAL A 195 -7.21 -17.46 0.92
N ASP A 196 -6.35 -17.78 1.89
CA ASP A 196 -6.67 -17.75 3.32
C ASP A 196 -6.79 -16.32 3.85
N VAL A 197 -6.00 -15.41 3.27
CA VAL A 197 -5.97 -13.99 3.63
C VAL A 197 -5.53 -13.14 2.45
N LEU A 198 -6.14 -11.98 2.32
CA LEU A 198 -5.82 -10.96 1.34
C LEU A 198 -5.00 -9.84 1.99
N PHE A 199 -4.00 -9.35 1.28
CA PHE A 199 -3.26 -8.15 1.61
C PHE A 199 -3.38 -7.13 0.48
N THR A 200 -3.65 -5.87 0.85
CA THR A 200 -3.62 -4.75 -0.09
C THR A 200 -3.10 -3.47 0.57
N MET A 201 -2.69 -2.50 -0.24
CA MET A 201 -2.03 -1.28 0.22
C MET A 201 -2.53 -0.02 -0.48
N GLY A 202 -2.53 1.08 0.27
CA GLY A 202 -3.05 2.38 -0.13
C GLY A 202 -4.48 2.60 0.34
N THR A 203 -4.80 3.81 0.78
CA THR A 203 -6.12 4.16 1.32
C THR A 203 -7.27 3.86 0.33
N ARG A 204 -7.15 4.33 -0.92
CA ARG A 204 -8.17 4.13 -1.96
C ARG A 204 -8.34 2.64 -2.32
N ALA A 205 -7.23 1.92 -2.45
CA ALA A 205 -7.23 0.47 -2.67
C ALA A 205 -7.91 -0.28 -1.51
N ALA A 206 -7.54 0.03 -0.26
CA ALA A 206 -8.15 -0.55 0.92
C ALA A 206 -9.67 -0.32 0.96
N ARG A 207 -10.13 0.91 0.66
CA ARG A 207 -11.56 1.24 0.57
C ARG A 207 -12.27 0.42 -0.52
N ILE A 208 -11.68 0.32 -1.71
CA ILE A 208 -12.25 -0.46 -2.82
C ILE A 208 -12.33 -1.94 -2.46
N VAL A 209 -11.24 -2.54 -2.01
CA VAL A 209 -11.15 -3.98 -1.70
C VAL A 209 -12.03 -4.34 -0.50
N ALA A 210 -12.08 -3.51 0.56
CA ALA A 210 -13.01 -3.70 1.66
C ALA A 210 -14.48 -3.57 1.21
N GLY A 211 -14.75 -2.75 0.19
CA GLY A 211 -16.02 -2.64 -0.50
C GLY A 211 -16.43 -3.93 -1.22
N THR A 212 -15.47 -4.66 -1.79
CA THR A 212 -15.69 -5.89 -2.59
C THR A 212 -15.63 -7.17 -1.77
N VAL A 213 -14.71 -7.28 -0.81
CA VAL A 213 -14.39 -8.51 -0.08
C VAL A 213 -15.00 -8.44 1.31
N LYS A 214 -16.02 -9.26 1.57
CA LYS A 214 -16.81 -9.22 2.83
C LYS A 214 -16.53 -10.37 3.79
N THR A 215 -15.97 -11.47 3.30
CA THR A 215 -15.83 -12.72 4.07
C THR A 215 -14.37 -13.12 4.24
N THR A 216 -13.58 -13.09 3.17
CA THR A 216 -12.15 -13.44 3.22
C THR A 216 -11.40 -12.45 4.12
N PRO A 217 -10.57 -12.92 5.07
CA PRO A 217 -9.72 -12.05 5.87
C PRO A 217 -8.93 -11.05 5.01
N LEU A 218 -8.96 -9.78 5.38
CA LEU A 218 -8.35 -8.68 4.66
C LEU A 218 -7.41 -7.89 5.59
N VAL A 219 -6.13 -7.89 5.26
CA VAL A 219 -5.11 -7.05 5.90
C VAL A 219 -4.84 -5.86 4.99
N VAL A 220 -5.01 -4.65 5.51
CA VAL A 220 -4.76 -3.41 4.75
C VAL A 220 -3.54 -2.68 5.29
N TYR A 221 -2.75 -2.12 4.40
CA TYR A 221 -1.89 -0.97 4.70
C TYR A 221 -2.62 0.29 4.21
N SER A 222 -3.12 1.10 5.15
CA SER A 222 -3.71 2.40 4.85
C SER A 222 -2.97 3.55 5.54
N CYS A 223 -3.15 4.77 5.06
CA CYS A 223 -2.68 5.97 5.74
C CYS A 223 -3.83 6.89 6.17
N ASP A 224 -5.06 6.51 5.82
CA ASP A 224 -6.30 7.11 6.31
C ASP A 224 -7.31 5.98 6.58
N PRO A 225 -7.23 5.34 7.76
CA PRO A 225 -8.04 4.17 8.06
C PRO A 225 -9.53 4.50 8.16
N PHE A 226 -9.90 5.75 8.48
CA PHE A 226 -11.28 6.14 8.71
C PHE A 226 -12.14 6.22 7.43
N GLU A 227 -11.50 6.11 6.26
CA GLU A 227 -12.18 5.94 4.97
C GLU A 227 -12.85 4.56 4.82
N HIS A 228 -12.54 3.59 5.69
CA HIS A 228 -13.07 2.22 5.60
C HIS A 228 -13.27 1.51 6.95
N VAL A 229 -12.83 2.10 8.08
CA VAL A 229 -13.14 1.61 9.43
C VAL A 229 -13.63 2.74 10.34
N THR A 230 -14.42 2.41 11.36
CA THR A 230 -14.89 3.40 12.36
C THR A 230 -14.04 3.42 13.63
N ARG A 231 -13.29 2.34 13.93
CA ARG A 231 -12.46 2.19 15.12
C ARG A 231 -11.19 1.39 14.81
N LEU A 232 -10.05 1.81 15.35
CA LEU A 232 -8.78 1.12 15.14
C LEU A 232 -8.61 -0.12 16.03
N ALA A 233 -9.03 -0.05 17.30
CA ALA A 233 -8.84 -1.15 18.26
C ALA A 233 -9.67 -2.40 17.91
N ARG A 234 -10.82 -2.21 17.26
CA ARG A 234 -11.73 -3.25 16.81
C ARG A 234 -12.38 -2.79 15.49
N PRO A 235 -11.69 -2.94 14.35
CA PRO A 235 -12.21 -2.54 13.04
C PRO A 235 -13.49 -3.28 12.66
N GLY A 236 -13.66 -4.51 13.17
CA GLY A 236 -14.84 -5.34 12.95
C GLY A 236 -14.83 -6.07 11.60
N GLY A 237 -15.72 -7.04 11.45
CA GLY A 237 -15.85 -7.82 10.22
C GLY A 237 -14.58 -8.65 9.90
N ASN A 238 -14.21 -8.67 8.63
CA ASN A 238 -13.08 -9.43 8.08
C ASN A 238 -11.79 -8.58 7.92
N LEU A 239 -11.76 -7.32 8.35
CA LEU A 239 -10.68 -6.38 8.06
C LEU A 239 -9.79 -6.11 9.29
N THR A 240 -8.48 -6.08 9.09
CA THR A 240 -7.49 -5.56 10.05
C THR A 240 -6.31 -4.94 9.29
N GLY A 241 -5.21 -4.59 9.97
CA GLY A 241 -3.96 -4.25 9.31
C GLY A 241 -3.13 -3.19 10.02
N VAL A 242 -2.61 -2.24 9.25
CA VAL A 242 -1.70 -1.19 9.71
C VAL A 242 -2.09 0.18 9.16
N THR A 243 -1.99 1.21 10.00
CA THR A 243 -2.07 2.62 9.61
C THR A 243 -0.75 3.35 9.82
N CYS A 244 -0.37 4.18 8.85
CA CYS A 244 0.92 4.86 8.81
C CYS A 244 0.90 6.32 9.31
N MET A 245 -0.26 6.83 9.76
CA MET A 245 -0.45 8.19 10.27
C MET A 245 -0.06 9.35 9.33
N THR A 246 0.03 9.10 8.01
CA THR A 246 0.47 10.14 7.07
C THR A 246 -0.55 11.29 6.94
N THR A 247 -1.85 11.01 7.08
CA THR A 247 -2.91 12.04 7.07
C THR A 247 -2.70 13.02 8.21
N GLU A 248 -2.59 12.53 9.43
CA GLU A 248 -2.44 13.30 10.68
C GLU A 248 -1.12 14.07 10.72
N LEU A 249 -0.07 13.55 10.08
CA LEU A 249 1.23 14.20 9.99
C LEU A 249 1.31 15.27 8.88
N SER A 250 0.29 15.45 8.04
CA SER A 250 0.34 16.41 6.92
C SER A 250 0.57 17.87 7.37
N PRO A 251 -0.13 18.39 8.40
CA PRO A 251 0.19 19.70 8.97
C PRO A 251 1.64 19.80 9.46
N LYS A 252 2.14 18.75 10.11
CA LYS A 252 3.52 18.74 10.62
C LYS A 252 4.54 18.78 9.50
N ARG A 253 4.29 18.06 8.40
CA ARG A 253 5.13 18.10 7.20
C ARG A 253 5.13 19.51 6.58
N LEU A 254 4.00 20.21 6.59
CA LEU A 254 3.93 21.60 6.09
C LEU A 254 4.74 22.57 6.98
N GLU A 255 4.71 22.40 8.31
CA GLU A 255 5.57 23.15 9.24
C GLU A 255 7.06 22.92 8.96
N LEU A 256 7.47 21.65 8.79
CA LEU A 256 8.85 21.29 8.49
C LEU A 256 9.32 21.89 7.16
N LEU A 257 8.47 21.87 6.13
CA LEU A 257 8.74 22.50 4.85
C LEU A 257 8.91 24.02 5.00
N LYS A 258 8.07 24.68 5.81
CA LYS A 258 8.19 26.11 6.10
C LYS A 258 9.46 26.45 6.87
N GLU A 259 9.90 25.58 7.79
CA GLU A 259 11.17 25.75 8.51
C GLU A 259 12.35 25.62 7.54
N ALA A 260 12.32 24.63 6.63
CA ALA A 260 13.36 24.42 5.63
C ALA A 260 13.40 25.53 4.56
N VAL A 261 12.24 26.09 4.21
CA VAL A 261 12.09 27.14 3.21
C VAL A 261 11.28 28.31 3.80
N PRO A 262 11.89 29.16 4.66
CA PRO A 262 11.19 30.21 5.41
C PRO A 262 10.43 31.21 4.53
N ARG A 263 10.88 31.41 3.28
CA ARG A 263 10.26 32.32 2.32
C ARG A 263 9.07 31.72 1.57
N ALA A 264 8.83 30.41 1.68
CA ALA A 264 7.73 29.76 0.97
C ALA A 264 6.37 30.31 1.44
N SER A 265 5.58 30.81 0.50
CA SER A 265 4.26 31.42 0.70
C SER A 265 3.19 30.78 -0.18
N ARG A 266 3.59 30.17 -1.31
CA ARG A 266 2.73 29.40 -2.23
C ARG A 266 3.24 27.96 -2.25
N VAL A 267 2.45 27.03 -1.74
CA VAL A 267 2.81 25.60 -1.76
C VAL A 267 1.78 24.86 -2.60
N MET A 268 2.25 24.07 -3.56
CA MET A 268 1.38 23.18 -4.32
C MET A 268 1.27 21.83 -3.61
N PHE A 269 0.05 21.36 -3.39
CA PHE A 269 -0.27 20.07 -2.80
C PHE A 269 -0.68 19.09 -3.90
N LEU A 270 0.22 18.19 -4.26
CA LEU A 270 0.01 17.15 -5.27
C LEU A 270 -0.53 15.89 -4.60
N HIS A 271 -1.71 15.42 -5.01
CA HIS A 271 -2.37 14.26 -4.38
C HIS A 271 -3.43 13.59 -5.24
N ASP A 272 -3.74 12.33 -4.94
CA ASP A 272 -5.00 11.69 -5.36
C ASP A 272 -6.16 12.18 -4.46
N PRO A 273 -7.19 12.86 -5.00
CA PRO A 273 -8.36 13.31 -4.24
C PRO A 273 -9.14 12.19 -3.56
N GLU A 274 -9.13 10.99 -4.13
CA GLU A 274 -9.82 9.82 -3.58
C GLU A 274 -9.01 9.06 -2.53
N ALA A 275 -7.70 9.31 -2.44
CA ALA A 275 -6.83 8.66 -1.45
C ALA A 275 -6.51 9.55 -0.24
N ALA A 276 -6.69 10.87 -0.36
CA ALA A 276 -6.20 11.85 0.60
C ALA A 276 -7.18 13.00 0.98
N PRO A 277 -8.51 12.80 1.03
CA PRO A 277 -9.44 13.90 1.28
C PRO A 277 -9.21 14.57 2.64
N ASN A 278 -9.00 13.79 3.71
CA ASN A 278 -8.78 14.34 5.05
C ASN A 278 -7.40 15.00 5.19
N ALA A 279 -6.38 14.47 4.52
CA ALA A 279 -5.04 15.05 4.55
C ALA A 279 -5.00 16.43 3.90
N LEU A 280 -5.68 16.61 2.76
CA LEU A 280 -5.83 17.91 2.12
C LEU A 280 -6.52 18.90 3.07
N LYS A 281 -7.65 18.50 3.66
CA LYS A 281 -8.40 19.32 4.61
C LYS A 281 -7.54 19.79 5.79
N LEU A 282 -6.88 18.87 6.49
CA LEU A 282 -6.03 19.20 7.64
C LEU A 282 -4.87 20.13 7.25
N THR A 283 -4.28 19.92 6.06
CA THR A 283 -3.18 20.76 5.57
C THR A 283 -3.66 22.15 5.21
N GLN A 284 -4.84 22.28 4.56
CA GLN A 284 -5.48 23.56 4.27
C GLN A 284 -5.82 24.36 5.53
N GLU A 285 -6.32 23.69 6.59
CA GLU A 285 -6.63 24.33 7.87
C GLU A 285 -5.37 24.85 8.59
N ALA A 286 -4.23 24.17 8.43
CA ALA A 286 -2.96 24.57 9.05
C ALA A 286 -2.22 25.66 8.27
N ALA A 287 -2.35 25.69 6.94
CA ALA A 287 -1.55 26.54 6.06
C ALA A 287 -1.60 28.06 6.40
N PRO A 288 -2.76 28.69 6.72
CA PRO A 288 -2.81 30.11 7.04
C PRO A 288 -1.97 30.49 8.26
N ARG A 289 -1.86 29.62 9.26
CA ARG A 289 -1.05 29.86 10.47
C ARG A 289 0.44 29.90 10.18
N LEU A 290 0.86 29.32 9.05
CA LEU A 290 2.23 29.32 8.56
C LEU A 290 2.47 30.41 7.49
N GLY A 291 1.47 31.24 7.19
CA GLY A 291 1.53 32.21 6.10
C GLY A 291 1.64 31.56 4.72
N ILE A 292 1.09 30.35 4.57
CA ILE A 292 1.11 29.59 3.32
C ILE A 292 -0.28 29.63 2.69
N ARG A 293 -0.31 29.95 1.39
CA ARG A 293 -1.43 29.65 0.49
C ARG A 293 -1.19 28.29 -0.12
N LEU A 294 -2.05 27.32 0.21
CA LEU A 294 -2.02 25.99 -0.39
C LEU A 294 -2.81 26.00 -1.70
N GLN A 295 -2.14 25.63 -2.80
CA GLN A 295 -2.76 25.33 -4.09
C GLN A 295 -2.85 23.80 -4.25
N VAL A 296 -3.79 23.32 -5.05
CA VAL A 296 -4.07 21.88 -5.18
C VAL A 296 -3.79 21.44 -6.62
N ALA A 297 -3.07 20.32 -6.76
CA ALA A 297 -2.81 19.63 -8.02
C ALA A 297 -3.32 18.18 -7.90
N PRO A 298 -4.51 17.86 -8.45
CA PRO A 298 -5.08 16.52 -8.35
C PRO A 298 -4.43 15.55 -9.35
N VAL A 299 -3.97 14.40 -8.87
CA VAL A 299 -3.47 13.27 -9.69
C VAL A 299 -4.04 11.98 -9.11
N GLY A 300 -5.14 11.51 -9.69
CA GLY A 300 -5.80 10.24 -9.34
C GLY A 300 -5.44 9.08 -10.26
N ALA A 301 -4.79 9.34 -11.40
CA ALA A 301 -4.34 8.36 -12.37
C ALA A 301 -2.91 8.64 -12.86
N ALA A 302 -2.24 7.62 -13.40
CA ALA A 302 -0.84 7.72 -13.80
C ALA A 302 -0.63 8.71 -14.95
N GLU A 303 -1.62 8.81 -15.85
CA GLU A 303 -1.61 9.62 -17.06
C GLU A 303 -1.74 11.13 -16.75
N GLU A 304 -2.27 11.47 -15.58
CA GLU A 304 -2.53 12.85 -15.16
C GLU A 304 -1.27 13.56 -14.63
N LEU A 305 -0.22 12.80 -14.27
CA LEU A 305 0.98 13.37 -13.65
C LEU A 305 1.68 14.40 -14.56
N LEU A 306 1.97 14.05 -15.83
CA LEU A 306 2.71 14.96 -16.72
C LEU A 306 1.97 16.27 -17.04
N PRO A 307 0.66 16.24 -17.34
CA PRO A 307 -0.15 17.45 -17.43
C PRO A 307 -0.08 18.32 -16.16
N GLU A 308 -0.21 17.72 -14.98
CA GLU A 308 -0.15 18.45 -13.71
C GLU A 308 1.23 19.05 -13.45
N LEU A 309 2.32 18.33 -13.71
CA LEU A 309 3.68 18.89 -13.61
C LEU A 309 3.88 20.08 -14.56
N THR A 310 3.27 20.04 -15.75
CA THR A 310 3.30 21.16 -16.70
C THR A 310 2.55 22.37 -16.15
N MET A 311 1.40 22.17 -15.49
CA MET A 311 0.66 23.22 -14.80
C MET A 311 1.47 23.81 -13.64
N ILE A 312 2.08 22.96 -12.82
CA ILE A 312 2.91 23.38 -11.67
C ILE A 312 4.08 24.26 -12.14
N ALA A 313 4.74 23.90 -13.25
CA ALA A 313 5.81 24.70 -13.82
C ALA A 313 5.35 26.10 -14.28
N LYS A 314 4.09 26.23 -14.71
CA LYS A 314 3.48 27.53 -15.08
C LYS A 314 3.11 28.35 -13.85
N GLU A 315 2.53 27.71 -12.84
CA GLU A 315 2.12 28.36 -11.58
C GLU A 315 3.29 28.82 -10.71
N ARG A 316 4.47 28.21 -10.87
CA ARG A 316 5.70 28.53 -10.13
C ARG A 316 5.46 28.67 -8.62
N PRO A 317 4.99 27.62 -7.93
CA PRO A 317 4.90 27.64 -6.47
C PRO A 317 6.31 27.74 -5.85
N ASP A 318 6.38 28.12 -4.58
CA ASP A 318 7.64 28.21 -3.84
C ASP A 318 8.13 26.83 -3.35
N ALA A 319 7.21 25.86 -3.22
CA ALA A 319 7.52 24.48 -2.87
C ALA A 319 6.41 23.51 -3.33
N LEU A 320 6.76 22.24 -3.43
CA LEU A 320 5.86 21.14 -3.77
C LEU A 320 5.72 20.16 -2.59
N PHE A 321 4.50 20.04 -2.09
CA PHE A 321 4.13 19.04 -1.12
C PHE A 321 3.51 17.86 -1.87
N VAL A 322 4.17 16.69 -1.83
CA VAL A 322 3.65 15.48 -2.46
C VAL A 322 3.03 14.61 -1.37
N TYR A 323 1.70 14.46 -1.43
CA TYR A 323 1.02 13.50 -0.59
C TYR A 323 1.11 12.12 -1.25
N PRO A 324 1.52 11.07 -0.52
CA PRO A 324 1.69 9.77 -1.13
C PRO A 324 0.34 9.11 -1.43
N ASP A 325 0.26 8.53 -2.62
CA ASP A 325 -0.71 7.48 -2.96
C ASP A 325 0.04 6.35 -3.69
N VAL A 326 -0.64 5.25 -4.02
CA VAL A 326 0.01 4.11 -4.69
C VAL A 326 0.52 4.49 -6.08
N VAL A 327 -0.23 5.31 -6.83
CA VAL A 327 0.17 5.79 -8.15
C VAL A 327 1.43 6.63 -8.00
N LEU A 328 1.42 7.76 -7.28
CA LEU A 328 2.59 8.64 -7.18
C LEU A 328 3.82 7.97 -6.55
N SER A 329 3.62 6.95 -5.70
CA SER A 329 4.72 6.22 -5.04
C SER A 329 5.35 5.13 -5.90
N SER A 330 4.67 4.68 -6.96
CA SER A 330 5.12 3.53 -7.74
C SER A 330 6.15 3.92 -8.81
N HIS A 331 7.05 2.99 -9.15
CA HIS A 331 8.05 3.23 -10.19
C HIS A 331 7.40 3.62 -11.54
N PRO A 332 7.94 4.59 -12.30
CA PRO A 332 9.13 5.42 -12.05
C PRO A 332 8.85 6.79 -11.39
N ARG A 333 7.66 7.01 -10.83
CA ARG A 333 7.13 8.34 -10.48
C ARG A 333 7.92 9.10 -9.42
N PRO A 334 8.44 8.47 -8.34
CA PRO A 334 9.32 9.18 -7.41
C PRO A 334 10.53 9.83 -8.08
N ARG A 335 11.13 9.17 -9.08
CA ARG A 335 12.26 9.71 -9.84
C ARG A 335 11.83 10.83 -10.77
N GLN A 336 10.71 10.65 -11.48
CA GLN A 336 10.15 11.70 -12.35
C GLN A 336 9.84 12.99 -11.56
N LEU A 337 9.27 12.86 -10.36
CA LEU A 337 9.00 13.97 -9.46
C LEU A 337 10.29 14.67 -9.00
N ALA A 338 11.33 13.90 -8.63
CA ALA A 338 12.62 14.46 -8.24
C ALA A 338 13.30 15.22 -9.39
N ASP A 339 13.34 14.63 -10.59
CA ASP A 339 13.94 15.25 -11.77
C ASP A 339 13.21 16.55 -12.16
N PHE A 340 11.87 16.52 -12.12
CA PHE A 340 11.05 17.71 -12.31
C PHE A 340 11.35 18.79 -11.27
N ALA A 341 11.34 18.43 -9.98
CA ALA A 341 11.55 19.36 -8.88
C ALA A 341 12.92 20.03 -8.95
N ILE A 342 13.98 19.28 -9.23
CA ILE A 342 15.34 19.83 -9.41
C ILE A 342 15.36 20.81 -10.59
N LYS A 343 14.82 20.42 -11.76
CA LYS A 343 14.78 21.27 -12.95
C LYS A 343 13.96 22.55 -12.74
N ALA A 344 12.90 22.47 -11.95
CA ALA A 344 12.04 23.60 -11.61
C ALA A 344 12.54 24.43 -10.42
N HIS A 345 13.69 24.09 -9.83
CA HIS A 345 14.20 24.68 -8.58
C HIS A 345 13.16 24.68 -7.45
N LEU A 346 12.43 23.56 -7.32
CA LEU A 346 11.27 23.44 -6.45
C LEU A 346 11.58 22.51 -5.25
N PRO A 347 11.70 23.07 -4.04
CA PRO A 347 11.84 22.29 -2.81
C PRO A 347 10.66 21.35 -2.61
N THR A 348 10.92 20.09 -2.22
CA THR A 348 9.86 19.08 -2.07
C THR A 348 9.72 18.53 -0.65
N MET A 349 8.48 18.31 -0.22
CA MET A 349 8.16 17.63 1.04
C MET A 349 7.38 16.34 0.76
N HIS A 350 7.85 15.22 1.34
CA HIS A 350 7.27 13.89 1.14
C HIS A 350 6.90 13.23 2.47
N ALA A 351 6.09 12.17 2.42
CA ALA A 351 5.83 11.34 3.60
C ALA A 351 6.93 10.29 3.81
N PHE A 352 7.43 9.70 2.73
CA PHE A 352 8.28 8.51 2.80
C PHE A 352 9.68 8.76 2.25
N ARG A 353 10.66 8.13 2.89
CA ARG A 353 12.08 8.21 2.57
C ARG A 353 12.42 7.88 1.11
N PHE A 354 11.74 6.91 0.49
CA PHE A 354 12.08 6.49 -0.87
C PHE A 354 11.91 7.61 -1.92
N PHE A 355 11.14 8.67 -1.63
CA PHE A 355 11.11 9.86 -2.48
C PHE A 355 12.39 10.71 -2.34
N VAL A 356 12.96 10.75 -1.14
CA VAL A 356 14.22 11.44 -0.82
C VAL A 356 15.40 10.70 -1.44
N ASP A 357 15.40 9.37 -1.36
CA ASP A 357 16.37 8.50 -2.04
C ASP A 357 16.33 8.69 -3.57
N ALA A 358 15.14 8.98 -4.14
CA ALA A 358 14.97 9.27 -5.56
C ALA A 358 15.47 10.66 -5.98
N GLY A 359 15.77 11.54 -5.02
CA GLY A 359 16.26 12.91 -5.22
C GLY A 359 15.36 14.01 -4.66
N GLY A 360 14.26 13.67 -3.99
CA GLY A 360 13.45 14.62 -3.23
C GLY A 360 14.22 15.32 -2.12
N LEU A 361 13.75 16.48 -1.66
CA LEU A 361 14.48 17.29 -0.67
C LEU A 361 14.37 16.70 0.74
N MET A 362 13.17 16.41 1.22
CA MET A 362 12.99 15.87 2.57
C MET A 362 11.69 15.08 2.73
N SER A 363 11.67 14.19 3.73
CA SER A 363 10.48 13.43 4.11
C SER A 363 10.34 13.34 5.61
N TYR A 364 9.09 13.20 6.08
CA TYR A 364 8.82 12.88 7.47
C TYR A 364 7.58 11.98 7.58
N GLY A 365 7.77 10.77 8.09
CA GLY A 365 6.69 9.79 8.18
C GLY A 365 7.14 8.45 8.71
N ALA A 366 6.19 7.51 8.77
CA ALA A 366 6.43 6.17 9.29
C ALA A 366 7.39 5.38 8.38
N THR A 367 8.26 4.57 8.99
CA THR A 367 9.22 3.76 8.23
C THR A 367 8.49 2.65 7.47
N GLN A 368 8.79 2.50 6.18
CA GLN A 368 8.16 1.45 5.36
C GLN A 368 8.51 0.05 5.89
N SER A 369 9.72 -0.14 6.44
CA SER A 369 10.11 -1.41 7.05
C SER A 369 9.21 -1.82 8.20
N GLU A 370 8.87 -0.89 9.11
CA GLU A 370 7.95 -1.20 10.22
C GLU A 370 6.55 -1.52 9.69
N ILE A 371 6.04 -0.74 8.73
CA ILE A 371 4.69 -0.92 8.18
C ILE A 371 4.52 -2.33 7.58
N TYR A 372 5.45 -2.75 6.71
CA TYR A 372 5.38 -4.08 6.08
C TYR A 372 5.64 -5.22 7.06
N THR A 373 6.46 -4.98 8.09
CA THR A 373 6.66 -5.93 9.19
C THR A 373 5.36 -6.16 9.96
N ILE A 374 4.67 -5.08 10.34
CA ILE A 374 3.38 -5.15 11.05
C ILE A 374 2.33 -5.84 10.17
N ALA A 375 2.27 -5.51 8.87
CA ALA A 375 1.35 -6.15 7.95
C ALA A 375 1.57 -7.67 7.85
N ALA A 376 2.82 -8.11 7.71
CA ALA A 376 3.17 -9.53 7.69
C ALA A 376 2.82 -10.24 9.01
N GLU A 377 3.05 -9.59 10.17
CA GLU A 377 2.64 -10.13 11.47
C GLU A 377 1.13 -10.31 11.61
N GLN A 378 0.34 -9.37 11.07
CA GLN A 378 -1.13 -9.49 11.07
C GLN A 378 -1.58 -10.65 10.17
N VAL A 379 -0.94 -10.81 9.00
CA VAL A 379 -1.19 -11.95 8.11
C VAL A 379 -0.84 -13.27 8.79
N ALA A 380 0.34 -13.40 9.41
CA ALA A 380 0.75 -14.61 10.12
C ALA A 380 -0.25 -14.99 11.23
N LYS A 381 -0.71 -14.03 12.05
CA LYS A 381 -1.73 -14.29 13.07
C LYS A 381 -3.04 -14.83 12.51
N ILE A 382 -3.45 -14.33 11.34
CA ILE A 382 -4.67 -14.82 10.66
C ILE A 382 -4.45 -16.24 10.13
N LEU A 383 -3.27 -16.53 9.57
CA LEU A 383 -2.91 -17.88 9.14
C LEU A 383 -2.86 -18.87 10.33
N ASP A 384 -2.45 -18.40 11.51
CA ASP A 384 -2.51 -19.15 12.78
C ASP A 384 -3.94 -19.31 13.35
N GLY A 385 -4.96 -18.77 12.67
CA GLY A 385 -6.37 -18.93 13.01
C GLY A 385 -6.99 -17.80 13.85
N VAL A 386 -6.25 -16.72 14.14
CA VAL A 386 -6.82 -15.55 14.82
C VAL A 386 -7.79 -14.81 13.89
N ARG A 387 -9.00 -14.50 14.38
CA ARG A 387 -10.00 -13.81 13.57
C ARG A 387 -9.62 -12.34 13.35
N PRO A 388 -9.79 -11.78 12.15
CA PRO A 388 -9.52 -10.35 11.90
C PRO A 388 -10.28 -9.40 12.81
N SER A 389 -11.51 -9.76 13.22
CA SER A 389 -12.34 -8.97 14.13
C SER A 389 -11.75 -8.81 15.54
N GLU A 390 -10.79 -9.64 15.92
CA GLU A 390 -10.07 -9.57 17.20
C GLU A 390 -8.75 -8.81 17.10
N LEU A 391 -8.29 -8.55 15.87
CA LEU A 391 -7.02 -7.89 15.61
C LEU A 391 -7.22 -6.38 15.42
N PRO A 392 -6.49 -5.53 16.14
CA PRO A 392 -6.56 -4.10 15.93
C PRO A 392 -5.89 -3.72 14.61
N LEU A 393 -6.36 -2.64 14.00
CA LEU A 393 -5.61 -1.91 12.99
C LEU A 393 -4.48 -1.16 13.70
N ARG A 394 -3.25 -1.67 13.58
CA ARG A 394 -2.09 -1.19 14.34
C ARG A 394 -1.56 0.12 13.77
N GLN A 395 -1.19 1.04 14.63
CA GLN A 395 -0.53 2.27 14.22
C GLN A 395 0.99 2.03 14.13
N ALA A 396 1.63 2.58 13.09
CA ALA A 396 3.08 2.67 13.04
C ALA A 396 3.60 3.54 14.19
N THR A 397 4.79 3.21 14.71
CA THR A 397 5.37 3.86 15.89
C THR A 397 6.78 4.42 15.64
N ARG A 398 7.43 3.99 14.56
CA ARG A 398 8.74 4.46 14.13
C ARG A 398 8.58 5.43 12.98
N PHE A 399 8.99 6.66 13.23
CA PHE A 399 8.98 7.76 12.27
C PHE A 399 10.40 8.23 12.05
N GLU A 400 10.68 8.70 10.83
CA GLU A 400 11.99 9.24 10.47
C GLU A 400 11.82 10.58 9.75
N LEU A 401 12.65 11.56 10.12
CA LEU A 401 12.92 12.77 9.35
C LEU A 401 14.20 12.56 8.54
N VAL A 402 14.06 12.54 7.22
CA VAL A 402 15.19 12.37 6.29
C VAL A 402 15.34 13.65 5.47
N ILE A 403 16.57 14.15 5.38
CA ILE A 403 16.89 15.36 4.62
C ILE A 403 17.97 15.03 3.59
N ASN A 404 17.78 15.43 2.34
CA ASN A 404 18.77 15.30 1.29
C ASN A 404 19.54 16.62 1.12
N ASN A 405 20.70 16.69 1.75
CA ASN A 405 21.60 17.84 1.70
C ASN A 405 22.18 18.04 0.30
N ARG A 406 22.36 16.96 -0.47
CA ARG A 406 22.74 17.05 -1.89
C ARG A 406 21.70 17.82 -2.70
N THR A 407 20.43 17.45 -2.55
CA THR A 407 19.30 18.13 -3.20
C THR A 407 19.17 19.57 -2.71
N ALA A 408 19.33 19.81 -1.40
CA ALA A 408 19.32 21.17 -0.86
C ALA A 408 20.37 22.06 -1.53
N LYS A 409 21.62 21.60 -1.64
CA LYS A 409 22.72 22.30 -2.34
C LYS A 409 22.38 22.54 -3.82
N ALA A 410 21.85 21.54 -4.52
CA ALA A 410 21.43 21.66 -5.92
C ALA A 410 20.31 22.69 -6.14
N LEU A 411 19.45 22.88 -5.13
CA LEU A 411 18.38 23.88 -5.12
C LEU A 411 18.85 25.25 -4.59
N GLY A 412 20.12 25.41 -4.20
CA GLY A 412 20.63 26.64 -3.59
C GLY A 412 20.05 26.93 -2.20
N LEU A 413 19.57 25.89 -1.50
CA LEU A 413 19.01 25.99 -0.16
C LEU A 413 20.06 25.68 0.90
N THR A 414 20.04 26.48 1.97
CA THR A 414 20.75 26.17 3.22
C THR A 414 19.74 25.65 4.22
N ILE A 415 19.86 24.37 4.60
CA ILE A 415 18.98 23.78 5.62
C ILE A 415 19.35 24.34 6.99
N PRO A 416 18.37 24.87 7.76
CA PRO A 416 18.63 25.35 9.12
C PRO A 416 19.28 24.28 10.00
N PRO A 417 20.29 24.64 10.82
CA PRO A 417 20.91 23.69 11.75
C PRO A 417 19.91 23.03 12.71
N SER A 418 18.83 23.73 13.08
CA SER A 418 17.76 23.16 13.91
C SER A 418 17.10 21.94 13.27
N LEU A 419 16.93 21.93 11.94
CA LEU A 419 16.37 20.79 11.23
C LEU A 419 17.38 19.66 11.10
N LEU A 420 18.64 19.96 10.80
CA LEU A 420 19.70 18.95 10.69
C LEU A 420 19.89 18.19 12.01
N LEU A 421 19.82 18.89 13.15
CA LEU A 421 19.93 18.29 14.49
C LEU A 421 18.72 17.41 14.85
N ARG A 422 17.59 17.57 14.17
CA ARG A 422 16.36 16.79 14.38
C ARG A 422 16.19 15.67 13.35
N ALA A 423 17.01 15.65 12.31
CA ALA A 423 16.95 14.64 11.26
C ALA A 423 17.51 13.32 11.81
N ASP A 424 16.78 12.24 11.56
CA ASP A 424 17.26 10.89 11.82
C ASP A 424 18.35 10.51 10.81
N GLU A 425 18.25 11.04 9.59
CA GLU A 425 19.27 10.85 8.56
C GLU A 425 19.42 12.08 7.65
N VAL A 426 20.67 12.37 7.28
CA VAL A 426 21.03 13.38 6.29
C VAL A 426 21.80 12.69 5.15
N ILE A 427 21.23 12.74 3.95
CA ILE A 427 21.86 12.22 2.73
C ILE A 427 22.76 13.31 2.15
N GLU A 428 24.05 13.02 1.97
CA GLU A 428 25.06 13.99 1.49
C GLU A 428 25.29 13.99 -0.02
#